data_AF-A0A1F3KR29-F1
#
_entry.id   AF-A0A1F3KR29-F1
#
_cell.length_a   1.000
_cell.length_b   1.000
_cell.length_c   1.000
_cell.angle_alpha   90.00
_cell.angle_beta   90.00
_cell.angle_gamma   90.00
#
_symmetry.space_group_name_H-M   'P 1'
#
loop_
_entity.id
_entity.type
_entity.pdbx_description
1 polymer ?
#
loop_
_entity_poly.entity_id
_entity_poly.type
_entity_poly.pdbx_seq_one_letter_code
_entity_poly.pdbx_strand_id
1 'polypeptide(L)'
;MAGASMTTGNGNTLIGAFSGMLATGSNNVFIGHQAGFNETGSDKLVIANSETTPPLIYGDFSSGFVGLGTITPSAKLNIANGALRITNTTDNKHYELSYDATDNYFYLDEFGVARHLYIKNGGNTGIGRNPTANKFEVEGNASKTTATAWLANSDKRIKTDIQNIDNSFEIIMKLHPVKFRYNDEWKKKHPSIEDKYYFNFIAQEYQQVFPESVQNSGEFVDGDSKEVLQIDTYNAQIVTIKAVQELIIQNKELQKTNEDLQRRIEALERLLKK
;
A
#
# COMPACT_ATOMS: atom_id res chain seq x y z
N MET A 1 52.37 -7.67 15.92
CA MET A 1 52.10 -6.83 17.12
C MET A 1 50.99 -5.83 16.79
N ALA A 2 50.08 -5.53 17.72
CA ALA A 2 49.11 -4.43 17.56
C ALA A 2 49.81 -3.08 17.74
N GLY A 3 49.45 -2.05 16.99
CA GLY A 3 49.95 -0.67 17.17
C GLY A 3 51.47 -0.46 17.05
N ALA A 4 52.23 -1.44 16.52
CA ALA A 4 53.69 -1.47 16.59
C ALA A 4 54.40 -0.30 15.88
N SER A 5 53.69 0.40 15.00
CA SER A 5 54.20 1.55 14.25
C SER A 5 53.33 2.80 14.41
N MET A 6 52.44 2.83 15.41
CA MET A 6 51.69 4.05 15.74
C MET A 6 52.62 5.08 16.35
N THR A 7 53.01 6.07 15.55
CA THR A 7 53.89 7.16 15.97
C THR A 7 53.13 8.36 16.54
N THR A 8 51.81 8.40 16.37
CA THR A 8 50.94 9.53 16.76
C THR A 8 49.54 9.03 17.14
N GLY A 9 48.85 9.76 18.03
CA GLY A 9 47.50 9.43 18.49
C GLY A 9 47.47 8.83 19.90
N ASN A 10 46.57 9.32 20.76
CA ASN A 10 46.46 8.91 22.16
C ASN A 10 45.10 8.25 22.44
N GLY A 11 45.00 7.47 23.51
CA GLY A 11 43.71 6.92 23.97
C GLY A 11 43.11 5.82 23.09
N ASN A 12 43.92 5.19 22.23
CA ASN A 12 43.48 4.12 21.34
C ASN A 12 43.45 2.75 22.07
N THR A 13 42.44 1.94 21.78
CA THR A 13 42.36 0.53 22.19
C THR A 13 42.55 -0.36 20.96
N LEU A 14 43.61 -1.16 20.93
CA LEU A 14 44.01 -1.95 19.76
C LEU A 14 44.12 -3.42 20.12
N ILE A 15 43.30 -4.26 19.51
CA ILE A 15 43.25 -5.70 19.78
C ILE A 15 43.40 -6.45 18.46
N GLY A 16 44.51 -7.16 18.26
CA GLY A 16 44.76 -7.98 17.05
C GLY A 16 46.08 -7.64 16.36
N ALA A 17 46.67 -8.61 15.66
CA ALA A 17 47.92 -8.39 14.95
C ALA A 17 47.73 -7.33 13.85
N PHE A 18 48.65 -6.36 13.80
CA PHE A 18 48.63 -5.23 12.86
C PHE A 18 47.41 -4.30 12.97
N SER A 19 46.58 -4.45 14.00
CA SER A 19 45.50 -3.50 14.27
C SER A 19 46.08 -2.11 14.53
N GLY A 20 45.54 -1.10 13.85
CA GLY A 20 45.98 0.29 13.94
C GLY A 20 47.43 0.55 13.53
N MET A 21 48.13 -0.35 12.82
CA MET A 21 49.59 -0.27 12.68
C MET A 21 50.10 1.08 12.15
N LEU A 22 49.41 1.68 11.17
CA LEU A 22 49.70 2.99 10.56
C LEU A 22 48.62 4.05 10.89
N ALA A 23 47.80 3.80 11.91
CA ALA A 23 46.77 4.75 12.31
C ALA A 23 47.39 6.01 12.93
N THR A 24 46.77 7.18 12.70
CA THR A 24 47.24 8.47 13.23
C THR A 24 46.24 9.16 14.16
N GLY A 25 44.99 8.68 14.19
CA GLY A 25 43.93 9.26 15.03
C GLY A 25 44.01 8.90 16.52
N SER A 26 43.20 9.59 17.33
CA SER A 26 43.09 9.38 18.79
C SER A 26 41.72 8.83 19.18
N ASN A 27 41.61 8.26 20.39
CA ASN A 27 40.36 7.75 20.98
C ASN A 27 39.65 6.68 20.13
N ASN A 28 40.41 5.93 19.34
CA ASN A 28 39.88 4.89 18.47
C ASN A 28 39.83 3.53 19.19
N VAL A 29 38.90 2.68 18.76
CA VAL A 29 38.79 1.29 19.20
C VAL A 29 38.88 0.39 17.97
N PHE A 30 39.97 -0.35 17.82
CA PHE A 30 40.20 -1.26 16.71
C PHE A 30 40.32 -2.70 17.20
N ILE A 31 39.48 -3.59 16.64
CA ILE A 31 39.37 -4.99 17.07
C ILE A 31 39.43 -5.93 15.86
N GLY A 32 40.50 -6.72 15.79
CA GLY A 32 40.78 -7.82 14.88
C GLY A 32 42.05 -7.63 14.03
N HIS A 33 42.42 -8.64 13.24
CA HIS A 33 43.63 -8.60 12.41
C HIS A 33 43.55 -7.47 11.38
N GLN A 34 44.54 -6.57 11.36
CA GLN A 34 44.59 -5.37 10.50
C GLN A 34 43.38 -4.42 10.61
N ALA A 35 42.57 -4.51 11.68
CA ALA A 35 41.48 -3.56 11.90
C ALA A 35 42.03 -2.13 12.07
N GLY A 36 41.48 -1.17 11.32
CA GLY A 36 41.89 0.24 11.36
C GLY A 36 43.34 0.49 10.95
N PHE A 37 43.94 -0.41 10.14
CA PHE A 37 45.37 -0.41 9.83
C PHE A 37 45.92 0.97 9.44
N ASN A 38 45.21 1.74 8.62
CA ASN A 38 45.58 3.07 8.15
C ASN A 38 44.53 4.15 8.50
N GLU A 39 43.75 3.95 9.57
CA GLU A 39 42.72 4.92 9.98
C GLU A 39 43.36 6.23 10.47
N THR A 40 42.96 7.35 9.88
CA THR A 40 43.53 8.67 10.18
C THR A 40 42.62 9.52 11.07
N GLY A 41 41.33 9.20 11.12
CA GLY A 41 40.34 9.87 11.96
C GLY A 41 40.42 9.48 13.43
N SER A 42 39.94 10.37 14.29
CA SER A 42 39.73 10.13 15.72
C SER A 42 38.31 9.66 16.00
N ASP A 43 38.12 9.11 17.21
CA ASP A 43 36.82 8.73 17.76
C ASP A 43 36.11 7.67 16.89
N LYS A 44 36.86 6.73 16.31
CA LYS A 44 36.35 5.65 15.45
C LYS A 44 36.33 4.29 16.13
N LEU A 45 35.32 3.51 15.82
CA LEU A 45 35.24 2.08 16.11
C LEU A 45 35.43 1.31 14.80
N VAL A 46 36.39 0.37 14.76
CA VAL A 46 36.58 -0.53 13.62
C VAL A 46 36.70 -1.96 14.12
N ILE A 47 35.72 -2.79 13.77
CA ILE A 47 35.77 -4.24 14.02
C ILE A 47 35.88 -4.93 12.67
N ALA A 48 37.01 -5.56 12.41
CA ALA A 48 37.34 -6.19 11.13
C ALA A 48 38.41 -7.26 11.30
N ASN A 49 38.53 -8.19 10.33
CA ASN A 49 39.61 -9.19 10.31
C ASN A 49 40.56 -9.02 9.11
N SER A 50 40.55 -7.83 8.50
CA SER A 50 41.42 -7.40 7.40
C SER A 50 41.35 -5.86 7.26
N GLU A 51 42.09 -5.31 6.30
CA GLU A 51 42.02 -3.89 5.89
C GLU A 51 40.81 -3.57 5.00
N THR A 52 39.85 -4.51 4.87
CA THR A 52 38.68 -4.34 4.00
C THR A 52 37.85 -3.12 4.41
N THR A 53 37.49 -2.32 3.41
CA THR A 53 36.59 -1.18 3.54
C THR A 53 35.34 -1.43 2.69
N PRO A 54 34.14 -1.43 3.28
CA PRO A 54 33.82 -1.20 4.68
C PRO A 54 34.22 -2.38 5.60
N PRO A 55 34.51 -2.12 6.89
CA PRO A 55 34.73 -3.18 7.88
C PRO A 55 33.42 -3.88 8.26
N LEU A 56 33.50 -4.95 9.08
CA LEU A 56 32.30 -5.65 9.57
C LEU A 56 31.40 -4.70 10.38
N ILE A 57 32.01 -3.94 11.29
CA ILE A 57 31.35 -2.84 12.01
C ILE A 57 32.26 -1.64 11.95
N TYR A 58 31.72 -0.54 11.46
CA TYR A 58 32.30 0.79 11.61
C TYR A 58 31.47 1.58 12.63
N GLY A 59 32.09 2.44 13.41
CA GLY A 59 31.39 3.36 14.26
C GLY A 59 32.13 4.68 14.41
N ASP A 60 31.39 5.71 14.76
CA ASP A 60 31.90 7.03 15.03
C ASP A 60 31.36 7.49 16.38
N PHE A 61 32.23 7.55 17.39
CA PHE A 61 31.88 7.96 18.74
C PHE A 61 31.53 9.46 18.83
N SER A 62 32.04 10.28 17.91
CA SER A 62 31.75 11.72 17.90
C SER A 62 30.29 12.01 17.51
N SER A 63 29.75 11.26 16.54
CA SER A 63 28.35 11.35 16.11
C SER A 63 27.44 10.32 16.81
N GLY A 64 28.03 9.30 17.41
CA GLY A 64 27.36 8.15 18.01
C GLY A 64 26.64 7.31 16.95
N PHE A 65 27.25 7.15 15.78
CA PHE A 65 26.70 6.39 14.65
C PHE A 65 27.41 5.05 14.50
N VAL A 66 26.66 4.03 14.08
CA VAL A 66 27.19 2.69 13.74
C VAL A 66 26.81 2.35 12.31
N GLY A 67 27.80 1.95 11.52
CA GLY A 67 27.66 1.48 10.15
C GLY A 67 27.90 -0.04 10.06
N LEU A 68 26.99 -0.74 9.40
CA LEU A 68 27.17 -2.12 8.94
C LEU A 68 27.27 -2.10 7.42
N GLY A 69 28.43 -2.47 6.88
CA GLY A 69 28.67 -2.38 5.42
C GLY A 69 28.88 -0.96 4.89
N THR A 70 29.20 0.02 5.75
CA THR A 70 29.55 1.40 5.34
C THR A 70 30.50 2.06 6.34
N ILE A 71 31.37 2.96 5.87
CA ILE A 71 32.22 3.81 6.71
C ILE A 71 31.70 5.25 6.83
N THR A 72 30.60 5.58 6.17
CA THR A 72 29.96 6.90 6.23
C THR A 72 28.50 6.77 6.68
N PRO A 73 28.24 6.23 7.89
CA PRO A 73 26.87 6.14 8.38
C PRO A 73 26.27 7.54 8.52
N SER A 74 25.04 7.74 8.04
CA SER A 74 24.30 9.01 8.13
C SER A 74 23.14 8.97 9.13
N ALA A 75 23.01 7.86 9.86
CA ALA A 75 22.00 7.63 10.89
C ALA A 75 22.63 6.87 12.07
N LYS A 76 21.91 6.85 13.21
CA LYS A 76 22.37 6.14 14.43
C LYS A 76 22.77 4.69 14.17
N LEU A 77 21.99 4.00 13.35
CA LEU A 77 22.36 2.71 12.76
C LEU A 77 22.13 2.81 11.25
N ASN A 78 23.19 2.62 10.47
CA ASN A 78 23.13 2.57 9.01
C ASN A 78 23.55 1.18 8.54
N ILE A 79 22.63 0.45 7.93
CA ILE A 79 22.93 -0.81 7.23
C ILE A 79 22.99 -0.50 5.74
N ALA A 80 24.12 -0.76 5.10
CA ALA A 80 24.29 -0.55 3.66
C ALA A 80 24.30 -1.90 2.94
N ASN A 81 23.56 -1.99 1.83
CA ASN A 81 23.51 -3.16 0.95
C ASN A 81 23.16 -4.48 1.68
N GLY A 82 22.17 -4.43 2.58
CA GLY A 82 21.71 -5.61 3.32
C GLY A 82 20.44 -5.34 4.13
N ALA A 83 19.78 -6.42 4.56
CA ALA A 83 18.55 -6.37 5.35
C ALA A 83 18.81 -6.34 6.87
N LEU A 84 17.90 -5.73 7.62
CA LEU A 84 17.75 -6.01 9.04
C LEU A 84 16.85 -7.24 9.20
N ARG A 85 17.34 -8.31 9.82
CA ARG A 85 16.61 -9.57 9.97
C ARG A 85 16.35 -9.94 11.43
N ILE A 86 15.12 -10.37 11.72
CA ILE A 86 14.71 -10.97 12.99
C ILE A 86 14.28 -12.40 12.71
N THR A 87 14.95 -13.39 13.33
CA THR A 87 14.73 -14.81 13.07
C THR A 87 14.14 -15.52 14.29
N ASN A 88 13.19 -16.44 14.07
CA ASN A 88 12.72 -17.43 15.02
C ASN A 88 13.14 -18.83 14.56
N THR A 89 13.92 -19.53 15.37
CA THR A 89 14.44 -20.87 15.05
C THR A 89 13.45 -22.00 15.35
N THR A 90 12.35 -21.71 16.05
CA THR A 90 11.32 -22.70 16.39
C THR A 90 10.48 -23.10 15.17
N ASP A 91 10.14 -22.13 14.33
CA ASP A 91 9.38 -22.30 13.09
C ASP A 91 10.19 -22.00 11.82
N ASN A 92 11.49 -21.71 11.97
CA ASN A 92 12.42 -21.34 10.91
C ASN A 92 11.93 -20.13 10.07
N LYS A 93 11.24 -19.20 10.72
CA LYS A 93 10.74 -17.96 10.12
C LYS A 93 11.67 -16.79 10.40
N HIS A 94 11.66 -15.83 9.49
CA HIS A 94 12.29 -14.55 9.75
C HIS A 94 11.52 -13.42 9.09
N TYR A 95 11.60 -12.25 9.73
CA TYR A 95 11.16 -10.99 9.18
C TYR A 95 12.35 -10.17 8.72
N GLU A 96 12.26 -9.59 7.53
CA GLU A 96 13.24 -8.66 7.00
C GLU A 96 12.67 -7.25 6.85
N LEU A 97 13.44 -6.25 7.27
CA LEU A 97 13.32 -4.87 6.78
C LEU A 97 14.43 -4.62 5.79
N SER A 98 14.07 -4.33 4.55
CA SER A 98 15.04 -4.04 3.51
C SER A 98 14.46 -3.14 2.42
N TYR A 99 15.32 -2.79 1.47
CA TYR A 99 14.97 -2.06 0.27
C TYR A 99 15.43 -2.87 -0.94
N ASP A 100 14.50 -3.15 -1.85
CA ASP A 100 14.80 -3.75 -3.14
C ASP A 100 15.13 -2.65 -4.15
N ALA A 101 16.38 -2.60 -4.59
CA ALA A 101 16.84 -1.61 -5.56
C ALA A 101 16.47 -1.97 -7.02
N THR A 102 16.16 -3.24 -7.29
CA THR A 102 15.74 -3.72 -8.62
C THR A 102 14.31 -3.27 -8.90
N ASP A 103 13.42 -3.51 -7.94
CA ASP A 103 11.99 -3.21 -8.06
C ASP A 103 11.57 -1.92 -7.33
N ASN A 104 12.51 -1.24 -6.68
CA ASN A 104 12.38 0.09 -6.10
C ASN A 104 11.28 0.22 -5.02
N TYR A 105 11.32 -0.67 -4.03
CA TYR A 105 10.40 -0.63 -2.89
C TYR A 105 11.08 -0.95 -1.55
N PHE A 106 10.58 -0.33 -0.49
CA PHE A 106 10.81 -0.80 0.87
C PHE A 106 9.85 -1.95 1.18
N TYR A 107 10.33 -2.97 1.90
CA TYR A 107 9.49 -4.10 2.29
C TYR A 107 9.70 -4.55 3.73
N LEU A 108 8.62 -5.15 4.25
CA LEU A 108 8.63 -6.02 5.41
C LEU A 108 8.12 -7.40 4.98
N ASP A 109 8.98 -8.42 5.05
CA ASP A 109 8.71 -9.74 4.47
C ASP A 109 8.95 -10.90 5.46
N GLU A 110 8.09 -11.91 5.40
CA GLU A 110 8.19 -13.19 6.12
C GLU A 110 8.76 -14.26 5.20
N PHE A 111 9.94 -14.79 5.53
CA PHE A 111 10.59 -15.79 4.69
C PHE A 111 9.72 -17.02 4.38
N GLY A 112 9.69 -17.35 3.08
CA GLY A 112 8.98 -18.51 2.56
C GLY A 112 7.47 -18.32 2.45
N VAL A 113 6.96 -17.10 2.53
CA VAL A 113 5.54 -16.79 2.32
C VAL A 113 5.37 -15.52 1.51
N ALA A 114 4.43 -15.51 0.55
CA ALA A 114 4.05 -14.32 -0.22
C ALA A 114 3.27 -13.25 0.59
N ARG A 115 3.58 -13.03 1.87
CA ARG A 115 2.86 -12.06 2.74
C ARG A 115 3.72 -10.83 2.98
N HIS A 116 3.58 -9.83 2.11
CA HIS A 116 4.42 -8.65 2.16
C HIS A 116 3.60 -7.39 2.45
N LEU A 117 4.19 -6.51 3.25
CA LEU A 117 3.92 -5.08 3.20
C LEU A 117 4.98 -4.44 2.30
N TYR A 118 4.56 -3.83 1.20
CA TYR A 118 5.45 -3.03 0.33
C TYR A 118 5.10 -1.56 0.44
N ILE A 119 6.12 -0.70 0.40
CA ILE A 119 5.97 0.74 0.20
C ILE A 119 6.85 1.12 -0.98
N LYS A 120 6.24 1.41 -2.13
CA LYS A 120 6.96 1.90 -3.32
C LYS A 120 7.49 3.32 -3.10
N ASN A 121 8.50 3.68 -3.87
CA ASN A 121 8.86 5.10 -4.00
C ASN A 121 7.64 5.91 -4.46
N GLY A 122 7.34 7.04 -3.79
CA GLY A 122 6.09 7.79 -3.96
C GLY A 122 4.94 7.36 -3.03
N GLY A 123 5.14 6.34 -2.18
CA GLY A 123 4.30 6.03 -1.02
C GLY A 123 3.12 5.07 -1.27
N ASN A 124 3.00 4.48 -2.47
CA ASN A 124 1.95 3.48 -2.71
C ASN A 124 2.25 2.23 -1.88
N THR A 125 1.25 1.78 -1.12
CA THR A 125 1.40 0.71 -0.14
C THR A 125 0.57 -0.50 -0.54
N GLY A 126 1.19 -1.68 -0.55
CA GLY A 126 0.52 -2.95 -0.87
C GLY A 126 0.58 -3.92 0.30
N ILE A 127 -0.51 -4.66 0.54
CA ILE A 127 -0.54 -5.80 1.47
C ILE A 127 -0.87 -7.05 0.67
N GLY A 128 0.07 -7.99 0.58
CA GLY A 128 -0.08 -9.26 -0.15
C GLY A 128 -0.11 -9.14 -1.68
N ARG A 129 0.03 -7.92 -2.23
CA ARG A 129 0.19 -7.64 -3.66
C ARG A 129 1.06 -6.41 -3.88
N ASN A 130 1.67 -6.35 -5.06
CA ASN A 130 2.41 -5.19 -5.52
C ASN A 130 1.43 -4.06 -5.93
N PRO A 131 1.45 -2.86 -5.31
CA PRO A 131 0.46 -1.83 -5.61
C PRO A 131 0.76 -1.18 -6.97
N THR A 132 -0.20 -1.17 -7.90
CA THR A 132 0.00 -0.75 -9.30
C THR A 132 -0.74 0.54 -9.67
N ALA A 133 -1.88 0.83 -9.05
CA ALA A 133 -2.72 1.98 -9.38
C ALA A 133 -3.08 2.85 -8.16
N ASN A 134 -3.44 2.23 -7.03
CA ASN A 134 -3.98 2.94 -5.88
C ASN A 134 -2.91 3.22 -4.81
N LYS A 135 -3.16 4.23 -3.95
CA LYS A 135 -2.28 4.53 -2.80
C LYS A 135 -2.23 3.38 -1.80
N PHE A 136 -3.31 2.60 -1.71
CA PHE A 136 -3.38 1.42 -0.86
C PHE A 136 -4.09 0.29 -1.59
N GLU A 137 -3.43 -0.86 -1.72
CA GLU A 137 -3.97 -2.06 -2.35
C GLU A 137 -3.80 -3.28 -1.44
N VAL A 138 -4.83 -4.12 -1.37
CA VAL A 138 -4.83 -5.32 -0.52
C VAL A 138 -5.23 -6.52 -1.37
N GLU A 139 -4.42 -7.57 -1.30
CA GLU A 139 -4.77 -8.89 -1.80
C GLU A 139 -5.67 -9.57 -0.77
N GLY A 140 -6.97 -9.63 -1.05
CA GLY A 140 -7.96 -10.26 -0.19
C GLY A 140 -8.76 -9.28 0.68
N ASN A 141 -9.06 -9.68 1.92
CA ASN A 141 -9.99 -8.97 2.78
C ASN A 141 -9.31 -7.85 3.59
N ALA A 142 -9.98 -6.71 3.70
CA ALA A 142 -9.64 -5.64 4.64
C ALA A 142 -10.85 -5.31 5.52
N SER A 143 -10.65 -5.11 6.82
CA SER A 143 -11.73 -4.86 7.76
C SER A 143 -11.43 -3.73 8.72
N LYS A 144 -12.46 -2.95 9.06
CA LYS A 144 -12.48 -2.07 10.23
C LYS A 144 -13.22 -2.77 11.36
N THR A 145 -12.92 -2.41 12.60
CA THR A 145 -13.58 -2.96 13.78
C THR A 145 -15.03 -2.49 13.97
N THR A 146 -15.49 -1.50 13.19
CA THR A 146 -16.86 -0.96 13.26
C THR A 146 -17.54 -0.97 11.89
N ALA A 147 -18.87 -1.13 11.89
CA ALA A 147 -19.71 -1.30 10.70
C ALA A 147 -19.96 0.03 9.93
N THR A 148 -18.91 0.72 9.53
CA THR A 148 -18.99 1.99 8.79
C THR A 148 -18.15 1.94 7.53
N ALA A 149 -18.44 2.79 6.53
CA ALA A 149 -17.59 2.96 5.36
C ALA A 149 -16.24 3.62 5.73
N TRP A 150 -15.22 3.47 4.89
CA TRP A 150 -14.02 4.32 4.99
C TRP A 150 -14.44 5.79 4.82
N LEU A 151 -13.98 6.66 5.73
CA LEU A 151 -14.45 8.04 5.77
C LEU A 151 -13.88 8.82 4.59
N ALA A 152 -14.75 9.52 3.88
CA ALA A 152 -14.39 10.51 2.86
C ALA A 152 -14.85 11.89 3.32
N ASN A 153 -13.97 12.90 3.22
CA ASN A 153 -14.31 14.27 3.56
C ASN A 153 -15.31 14.82 2.53
N SER A 154 -16.45 15.36 2.99
CA SER A 154 -17.57 15.75 2.10
C SER A 154 -18.28 17.05 2.54
N ASP A 155 -17.56 17.95 3.23
CA ASP A 155 -18.07 19.23 3.73
C ASP A 155 -18.42 20.20 2.56
N LYS A 156 -19.40 21.09 2.74
CA LYS A 156 -19.77 22.08 1.70
C LYS A 156 -18.60 23.03 1.38
N ARG A 157 -17.74 23.35 2.35
CA ARG A 157 -16.61 24.28 2.17
C ARG A 157 -15.53 23.75 1.24
N ILE A 158 -15.48 22.43 1.04
CA ILE A 158 -14.53 21.78 0.13
C ILE A 158 -15.18 21.42 -1.22
N LYS A 159 -16.37 21.97 -1.51
CA LYS A 159 -17.14 21.70 -2.74
C LYS A 159 -17.44 22.99 -3.49
N THR A 160 -17.32 22.92 -4.81
CA THR A 160 -17.71 23.97 -5.76
C THR A 160 -18.59 23.34 -6.84
N ASP A 161 -19.31 24.17 -7.61
CA ASP A 161 -20.16 23.70 -8.72
C ASP A 161 -21.15 22.59 -8.32
N ILE A 162 -21.91 22.83 -7.23
CA ILE A 162 -22.87 21.85 -6.71
C ILE A 162 -24.14 21.89 -7.58
N GLN A 163 -24.40 20.79 -8.29
CA GLN A 163 -25.56 20.62 -9.18
C GLN A 163 -26.50 19.51 -8.67
N ASN A 164 -27.74 19.52 -9.15
CA ASN A 164 -28.69 18.44 -8.88
C ASN A 164 -28.35 17.20 -9.73
N ILE A 165 -28.70 16.02 -9.22
CA ILE A 165 -28.71 14.78 -10.01
C ILE A 165 -30.07 14.69 -10.67
N ASP A 166 -30.12 14.93 -11.98
CA ASP A 166 -31.33 14.80 -12.81
C ASP A 166 -31.31 13.48 -13.59
N ASN A 167 -32.47 13.06 -14.14
CA ASN A 167 -32.63 11.82 -14.92
C ASN A 167 -32.16 10.54 -14.19
N SER A 168 -32.29 10.52 -12.86
CA SER A 168 -31.72 9.46 -12.03
C SER A 168 -32.29 8.07 -12.36
N PHE A 169 -33.58 7.98 -12.70
CA PHE A 169 -34.22 6.74 -13.14
C PHE A 169 -33.60 6.19 -14.44
N GLU A 170 -33.40 7.04 -15.44
CA GLU A 170 -32.80 6.62 -16.72
C GLU A 170 -31.36 6.15 -16.54
N ILE A 171 -30.61 6.78 -15.63
CA ILE A 171 -29.23 6.40 -15.32
C ILE A 171 -29.20 5.01 -14.69
N ILE A 172 -30.00 4.74 -13.63
CA ILE A 172 -29.97 3.44 -12.96
C ILE A 172 -30.49 2.30 -13.86
N MET A 173 -31.43 2.58 -14.76
CA MET A 173 -31.98 1.57 -15.67
C MET A 173 -31.00 1.14 -16.77
N LYS A 174 -29.93 1.91 -17.01
CA LYS A 174 -28.82 1.51 -17.91
C LYS A 174 -27.80 0.59 -17.24
N LEU A 175 -27.81 0.49 -15.91
CA LEU A 175 -26.88 -0.37 -15.19
C LEU A 175 -27.31 -1.84 -15.29
N HIS A 176 -26.33 -2.72 -15.44
CA HIS A 176 -26.51 -4.17 -15.53
C HIS A 176 -25.75 -4.88 -14.41
N PRO A 177 -26.35 -5.07 -13.21
CA PRO A 177 -25.76 -5.90 -12.16
C PRO A 177 -25.69 -7.36 -12.61
N VAL A 178 -24.54 -8.00 -12.40
CA VAL A 178 -24.27 -9.39 -12.80
C VAL A 178 -23.80 -10.24 -11.61
N LYS A 179 -23.95 -11.56 -11.76
CA LYS A 179 -23.26 -12.55 -10.93
C LYS A 179 -22.22 -13.27 -11.79
N PHE A 180 -21.01 -13.46 -11.27
CA PHE A 180 -19.90 -14.02 -12.04
C PHE A 180 -18.96 -14.85 -11.15
N ARG A 181 -18.02 -15.56 -11.79
CA ARG A 181 -16.89 -16.25 -11.14
C ARG A 181 -15.61 -15.81 -11.84
N TYR A 182 -14.51 -15.72 -11.11
CA TYR A 182 -13.20 -15.49 -11.72
C TYR A 182 -12.70 -16.75 -12.42
N ASN A 183 -11.99 -16.57 -13.53
CA ASN A 183 -11.34 -17.68 -14.23
C ASN A 183 -10.11 -18.19 -13.47
N ASP A 184 -9.60 -19.35 -13.85
CA ASP A 184 -8.49 -20.01 -13.15
C ASP A 184 -7.17 -19.24 -13.27
N GLU A 185 -6.89 -18.61 -14.40
CA GLU A 185 -5.67 -17.82 -14.58
C GLU A 185 -5.63 -16.60 -13.65
N TRP A 186 -6.76 -15.91 -13.49
CA TRP A 186 -6.87 -14.78 -12.57
C TRP A 186 -6.71 -15.22 -11.11
N LYS A 187 -7.32 -16.35 -10.73
CA LYS A 187 -7.16 -16.94 -9.38
C LYS A 187 -5.72 -17.37 -9.09
N LYS A 188 -4.95 -17.82 -10.08
CA LYS A 188 -3.52 -18.14 -9.90
C LYS A 188 -2.70 -16.91 -9.55
N LYS A 189 -2.99 -15.76 -10.17
CA LYS A 189 -2.34 -14.47 -9.86
C LYS A 189 -2.80 -13.89 -8.52
N HIS A 190 -4.05 -14.15 -8.15
CA HIS A 190 -4.70 -13.64 -6.95
C HIS A 190 -5.20 -14.78 -6.06
N PRO A 191 -4.29 -15.43 -5.29
CA PRO A 191 -4.61 -16.65 -4.53
C PRO A 191 -5.61 -16.41 -3.39
N SER A 192 -5.92 -15.14 -3.06
CA SER A 192 -6.96 -14.80 -2.09
C SER A 192 -8.39 -14.96 -2.64
N ILE A 193 -8.54 -15.09 -3.96
CA ILE A 193 -9.85 -15.24 -4.61
C ILE A 193 -10.37 -16.67 -4.44
N GLU A 194 -11.51 -16.78 -3.75
CA GLU A 194 -12.23 -18.04 -3.58
C GLU A 194 -13.05 -18.41 -4.82
N ASP A 195 -13.22 -19.70 -5.06
CA ASP A 195 -13.96 -20.23 -6.21
C ASP A 195 -15.49 -20.23 -5.99
N LYS A 196 -16.08 -19.03 -5.89
CA LYS A 196 -17.51 -18.79 -5.63
C LYS A 196 -18.11 -17.74 -6.56
N TYR A 197 -19.43 -17.59 -6.52
CA TYR A 197 -20.10 -16.50 -7.22
C TYR A 197 -19.92 -15.18 -6.48
N TYR A 198 -19.57 -14.15 -7.25
CA TYR A 198 -19.48 -12.75 -6.84
C TYR A 198 -20.57 -11.95 -7.55
N PHE A 199 -20.99 -10.84 -6.95
CA PHE A 199 -21.97 -9.91 -7.51
C PHE A 199 -21.30 -8.56 -7.72
N ASN A 200 -21.33 -8.05 -8.95
CA ASN A 200 -20.80 -6.74 -9.29
C ASN A 200 -21.29 -6.30 -10.68
N PHE A 201 -20.62 -5.35 -11.31
CA PHE A 201 -20.85 -4.90 -12.69
C PHE A 201 -19.70 -5.31 -13.62
N ILE A 202 -19.97 -5.39 -14.92
CA ILE A 202 -18.91 -5.46 -15.95
C ILE A 202 -18.37 -4.04 -16.15
N ALA A 203 -17.07 -3.84 -15.93
CA ALA A 203 -16.46 -2.51 -15.93
C ALA A 203 -16.66 -1.75 -17.26
N GLN A 204 -16.59 -2.45 -18.39
CA GLN A 204 -16.78 -1.85 -19.72
C GLN A 204 -18.22 -1.36 -19.94
N GLU A 205 -19.21 -2.08 -19.42
CA GLU A 205 -20.62 -1.66 -19.46
C GLU A 205 -20.86 -0.49 -18.49
N TYR A 206 -20.29 -0.58 -17.29
CA TYR A 206 -20.39 0.47 -16.27
C TYR A 206 -19.78 1.80 -16.76
N GLN A 207 -18.66 1.74 -17.49
CA GLN A 207 -17.98 2.91 -18.05
C GLN A 207 -18.86 3.70 -19.04
N GLN A 208 -19.83 3.05 -19.71
CA GLN A 208 -20.76 3.75 -20.60
C GLN A 208 -21.76 4.62 -19.84
N VAL A 209 -21.95 4.36 -18.54
CA VAL A 209 -22.89 5.08 -17.66
C VAL A 209 -22.14 6.05 -16.73
N PHE A 210 -21.04 5.60 -16.11
CA PHE A 210 -20.19 6.38 -15.20
C PHE A 210 -18.72 6.30 -15.64
N PRO A 211 -18.32 7.02 -16.71
CA PRO A 211 -16.97 6.93 -17.25
C PRO A 211 -15.88 7.31 -16.26
N GLU A 212 -16.15 8.28 -15.38
CA GLU A 212 -15.23 8.76 -14.34
C GLU A 212 -15.05 7.78 -13.17
N SER A 213 -15.96 6.82 -13.03
CA SER A 213 -15.92 5.79 -11.99
C SER A 213 -15.19 4.52 -12.43
N VAL A 214 -14.58 4.52 -13.62
CA VAL A 214 -13.82 3.38 -14.15
C VAL A 214 -12.39 3.81 -14.43
N GLN A 215 -11.44 3.05 -13.90
CA GLN A 215 -10.01 3.33 -14.01
C GLN A 215 -9.26 2.06 -14.35
N ASN A 216 -8.06 2.18 -14.89
CA ASN A 216 -7.18 1.03 -15.08
C ASN A 216 -6.63 0.56 -13.71
N SER A 217 -6.43 -0.74 -13.55
CA SER A 217 -5.88 -1.33 -12.33
C SER A 217 -4.34 -1.39 -12.31
N GLY A 218 -3.67 -1.17 -13.44
CA GLY A 218 -2.24 -1.45 -13.59
C GLY A 218 -1.90 -2.93 -13.77
N GLU A 219 -2.90 -3.81 -13.78
CA GLU A 219 -2.73 -5.25 -13.96
C GLU A 219 -3.20 -5.70 -15.35
N PHE A 220 -2.65 -6.80 -15.84
CA PHE A 220 -2.91 -7.32 -17.18
C PHE A 220 -3.31 -8.79 -17.14
N VAL A 221 -4.21 -9.17 -18.04
CA VAL A 221 -4.46 -10.57 -18.37
C VAL A 221 -3.30 -11.08 -19.22
N ASP A 222 -2.84 -12.31 -18.99
CA ASP A 222 -1.70 -12.87 -19.74
C ASP A 222 -1.98 -12.90 -21.24
N GLY A 223 -1.06 -12.30 -22.01
CA GLY A 223 -1.20 -12.16 -23.46
C GLY A 223 -2.09 -11.00 -23.92
N ASP A 224 -2.65 -10.21 -23.00
CA ASP A 224 -3.38 -8.98 -23.32
C ASP A 224 -2.50 -7.74 -23.07
N SER A 225 -2.59 -6.75 -23.96
CA SER A 225 -1.92 -5.46 -23.82
C SER A 225 -2.79 -4.40 -23.14
N LYS A 226 -4.05 -4.71 -22.86
CA LYS A 226 -4.98 -3.81 -22.17
C LYS A 226 -5.02 -4.11 -20.68
N GLU A 227 -5.00 -3.05 -19.89
CA GLU A 227 -5.15 -3.15 -18.45
C GLU A 227 -6.54 -3.63 -18.07
N VAL A 228 -6.61 -4.39 -16.98
CA VAL A 228 -7.87 -4.73 -16.32
C VAL A 228 -8.47 -3.45 -15.76
N LEU A 229 -9.77 -3.28 -15.95
CA LEU A 229 -10.50 -2.13 -15.43
C LEU A 229 -11.02 -2.44 -14.02
N GLN A 230 -10.91 -1.44 -13.15
CA GLN A 230 -11.51 -1.41 -11.81
C GLN A 230 -12.58 -0.31 -11.74
N ILE A 231 -13.55 -0.47 -10.85
CA ILE A 231 -14.68 0.44 -10.74
C ILE A 231 -14.87 0.95 -9.30
N ASP A 232 -15.31 2.21 -9.17
CA ASP A 232 -15.91 2.75 -7.95
C ASP A 232 -17.43 2.75 -8.09
N THR A 233 -18.12 1.89 -7.34
CA THR A 233 -19.59 1.77 -7.42
C THR A 233 -20.33 2.85 -6.64
N TYR A 234 -19.64 3.76 -5.94
CA TYR A 234 -20.25 4.77 -5.07
C TYR A 234 -21.23 5.68 -5.82
N ASN A 235 -20.90 6.09 -7.05
CA ASN A 235 -21.77 6.95 -7.86
C ASN A 235 -23.14 6.29 -8.12
N ALA A 236 -23.16 4.98 -8.44
CA ALA A 236 -24.41 4.24 -8.60
C ALA A 236 -25.24 4.20 -7.30
N GLN A 237 -24.60 4.08 -6.13
CA GLN A 237 -25.30 4.13 -4.84
C GLN A 237 -25.98 5.50 -4.63
N ILE A 238 -25.27 6.60 -4.90
CA ILE A 238 -25.82 7.96 -4.73
C ILE A 238 -26.96 8.23 -5.71
N VAL A 239 -26.81 7.85 -6.98
CA VAL A 239 -27.88 7.99 -7.98
C VAL A 239 -29.08 7.12 -7.64
N THR A 240 -28.87 5.91 -7.10
CA THR A 240 -29.96 5.03 -6.64
C THR A 240 -30.78 5.70 -5.52
N ILE A 241 -30.13 6.36 -4.56
CA ILE A 241 -30.84 7.11 -3.51
C ILE A 241 -31.73 8.20 -4.14
N LYS A 242 -31.22 8.95 -5.12
CA LYS A 242 -32.00 9.97 -5.83
C LYS A 242 -33.17 9.37 -6.62
N ALA A 243 -32.96 8.26 -7.32
CA ALA A 243 -34.01 7.56 -8.05
C ALA A 243 -35.10 7.04 -7.13
N VAL A 244 -34.75 6.53 -5.94
CA VAL A 244 -35.72 6.12 -4.93
C VAL A 244 -36.52 7.34 -4.40
N GLN A 245 -35.87 8.49 -4.19
CA GLN A 245 -36.59 9.71 -3.80
C GLN A 245 -37.60 10.13 -4.88
N GLU A 246 -37.20 10.14 -6.15
CA GLU A 246 -38.08 10.48 -7.27
C GLU A 246 -39.23 9.48 -7.41
N LEU A 247 -38.94 8.18 -7.28
CA LEU A 247 -39.95 7.13 -7.30
C LEU A 247 -40.99 7.30 -6.19
N ILE A 248 -40.57 7.64 -4.97
CA ILE A 248 -41.47 7.90 -3.85
C ILE A 248 -42.39 9.09 -4.13
N ILE A 249 -41.85 10.16 -4.74
CA ILE A 249 -42.62 11.34 -5.09
C ILE A 249 -43.66 10.99 -6.16
N GLN A 250 -43.24 10.35 -7.25
CA GLN A 250 -44.14 9.91 -8.33
C GLN A 250 -45.23 8.96 -7.82
N ASN A 251 -44.89 8.05 -6.90
CA ASN A 251 -45.86 7.12 -6.33
C ASN A 251 -46.96 7.86 -5.54
N LYS A 252 -46.59 8.87 -4.75
CA LYS A 252 -47.56 9.70 -4.02
C LYS A 252 -48.47 10.48 -4.97
N GLU A 253 -47.94 11.01 -6.07
CA GLU A 253 -48.73 11.70 -7.09
C GLU A 253 -49.71 10.77 -7.81
N LEU A 254 -49.26 9.55 -8.13
CA LEU A 254 -50.10 8.51 -8.72
C LEU A 254 -51.23 8.09 -7.76
N GLN A 255 -50.93 7.91 -6.47
CA GLN A 255 -51.95 7.60 -5.46
C GLN A 255 -53.02 8.69 -5.39
N LYS A 256 -52.61 9.97 -5.34
CA LYS A 256 -53.55 11.11 -5.32
C LYS A 256 -54.42 11.15 -6.58
N THR A 257 -53.83 10.90 -7.75
CA THR A 257 -54.58 10.85 -9.02
C THR A 257 -55.59 9.71 -9.00
N ASN A 258 -55.20 8.54 -8.50
CA ASN A 258 -56.10 7.39 -8.39
C ASN A 258 -57.28 7.66 -7.43
N GLU A 259 -57.04 8.27 -6.28
CA GLU A 259 -58.11 8.69 -5.35
C GLU A 259 -59.07 9.68 -6.00
N ASP A 260 -58.56 10.65 -6.76
CA ASP A 260 -59.41 11.62 -7.45
C ASP A 260 -60.25 10.96 -8.55
N LEU A 261 -59.65 10.07 -9.34
CA LEU A 261 -60.36 9.30 -10.36
C LEU A 261 -61.44 8.41 -9.74
N GLN A 262 -61.16 7.75 -8.61
CA GLN A 262 -62.15 6.96 -7.87
C GLN A 262 -63.35 7.83 -7.44
N ARG A 263 -63.09 9.01 -6.85
CA ARG A 263 -64.17 9.94 -6.46
C ARG A 263 -65.01 10.40 -7.66
N ARG A 264 -64.38 10.64 -8.81
CA ARG A 264 -65.08 11.03 -10.05
C ARG A 264 -65.94 9.89 -10.60
N ILE A 265 -65.43 8.66 -10.60
CA ILE A 265 -66.18 7.47 -11.01
C ILE A 265 -67.40 7.28 -10.11
N GLU A 266 -67.23 7.33 -8.79
CA GLU A 266 -68.36 7.24 -7.84
C GLU A 266 -69.43 8.32 -8.08
N ALA A 267 -69.00 9.56 -8.38
CA ALA A 267 -69.93 10.65 -8.68
C ALA A 267 -70.72 10.39 -9.97
N LEU A 268 -70.07 9.89 -11.03
CA LEU A 268 -70.73 9.55 -12.30
C LEU A 268 -71.69 8.36 -12.15
N GLU A 269 -71.29 7.32 -11.41
CA GLU A 269 -72.15 6.17 -11.12
C GLU A 269 -73.42 6.57 -10.35
N ARG A 270 -73.33 7.57 -9.45
CA ARG A 270 -74.50 8.13 -8.76
C ARG A 270 -75.43 8.89 -9.70
N LEU A 271 -74.90 9.54 -10.74
CA LEU A 271 -75.70 10.25 -11.74
C LEU A 271 -76.42 9.30 -12.70
N LEU A 272 -75.80 8.17 -13.07
CA LEU A 272 -76.39 7.16 -13.96
C LEU A 272 -77.45 6.27 -13.28
N LYS A 273 -77.48 6.22 -11.94
CA LYS A 273 -78.48 5.50 -11.15
C LYS A 273 -79.74 6.31 -10.83
N LYS A 274 -79.82 7.57 -11.29
CA LYS A 274 -81.02 8.41 -11.22
C LYS A 274 -81.71 8.46 -12.57
#